data_AF-A0AAI9BYD2-F1
#
_entry.id   AF-A0AAI9BYD2-F1
#
_cell.length_a   1.000
_cell.length_b   1.000
_cell.length_c   1.000
_cell.angle_alpha   90.00
_cell.angle_beta   90.00
_cell.angle_gamma   90.00
#
_symmetry.space_group_name_H-M   'P 1'
#
loop_
_entity.id
_entity.type
_entity.pdbx_description
1 polymer ?
#
loop_
_entity_poly.entity_id
_entity_poly.type
_entity_poly.pdbx_seq_one_letter_code
_entity_poly.pdbx_strand_id
1 'polypeptide(L)'
;MAKKIVTPEAARPLIELANDRHWIDGSWDSNPLPDYVKERLSRADRCIVGAASLSRLLRRFAIGMVDVEETGDGEDYRALYPVLDREEADQLGIALQELLDVAEGNMEEIRGNVLGYVDSALREKARG
;
A
#
# COMPACT_ATOMS: atom_id res chain seq x y z
N MET A 1 35.59 -10.21 -53.33
CA MET A 1 34.93 -9.32 -52.36
C MET A 1 33.88 -10.11 -51.60
N ALA A 2 34.10 -10.42 -50.33
CA ALA A 2 33.13 -11.15 -49.51
C ALA A 2 32.05 -10.20 -48.99
N LYS A 3 30.77 -10.48 -49.31
CA LYS A 3 29.63 -9.75 -48.75
C LYS A 3 29.55 -10.09 -47.26
N LYS A 4 29.69 -9.07 -46.39
CA LYS A 4 29.35 -9.18 -44.96
C LYS A 4 27.86 -9.51 -44.85
N ILE A 5 27.55 -10.74 -44.45
CA ILE A 5 26.21 -11.13 -44.04
C ILE A 5 26.06 -10.63 -42.60
N VAL A 6 25.28 -9.55 -42.42
CA VAL A 6 24.88 -9.09 -41.09
C VAL A 6 23.71 -9.96 -40.67
N THR A 7 23.92 -10.83 -39.70
CA THR A 7 22.85 -11.60 -39.05
C THR A 7 21.96 -10.60 -38.31
N PRO A 8 20.62 -10.59 -38.54
CA PRO A 8 19.73 -9.72 -37.76
C PRO A 8 19.83 -10.08 -36.28
N GLU A 9 19.98 -9.07 -35.43
CA GLU A 9 19.98 -9.22 -33.96
C GLU A 9 18.75 -10.02 -33.54
N ALA A 10 18.98 -11.11 -32.79
CA ALA A 10 17.89 -11.87 -32.19
C ALA A 10 17.04 -10.91 -31.35
N ALA A 11 15.72 -10.97 -31.51
CA ALA A 11 14.78 -10.17 -30.72
C ALA A 11 15.13 -10.34 -29.24
N ARG A 12 15.47 -9.23 -28.57
CA ARG A 12 15.75 -9.24 -27.14
C ARG A 12 14.52 -9.82 -26.42
N PRO A 13 14.70 -10.71 -25.44
CA PRO A 13 13.57 -11.25 -24.70
C PRO A 13 12.73 -10.08 -24.16
N LEU A 14 11.42 -10.13 -24.41
CA LEU A 14 10.48 -9.21 -23.78
C LEU A 14 10.63 -9.41 -22.28
N ILE A 15 11.22 -8.43 -21.59
CA ILE A 15 11.18 -8.38 -20.14
C ILE A 15 9.76 -7.92 -19.81
N GLU A 16 8.84 -8.87 -19.61
CA GLU A 16 7.56 -8.56 -18.99
C GLU A 16 7.86 -8.10 -17.57
N LEU A 17 7.69 -6.81 -17.32
CA LEU A 17 7.74 -6.26 -15.97
C LEU A 17 6.67 -6.98 -15.15
N ALA A 18 7.07 -7.42 -13.96
CA ALA A 18 6.24 -8.24 -13.09
C ALA A 18 4.91 -7.52 -12.80
N ASN A 19 3.81 -8.15 -13.21
CA ASN A 19 2.43 -7.90 -12.81
C ASN A 19 2.16 -6.47 -12.28
N ASP A 20 1.72 -5.57 -13.15
CA ASP A 20 1.43 -4.16 -12.83
C ASP A 20 0.36 -3.97 -11.74
N ARG A 21 -0.31 -5.05 -11.34
CA ARG A 21 -1.32 -5.07 -10.31
C ARG A 21 -0.68 -5.31 -8.94
N HIS A 22 -0.87 -4.35 -8.02
CA HIS A 22 -0.43 -4.49 -6.63
C HIS A 22 -1.04 -5.76 -6.01
N TRP A 23 -0.27 -6.53 -5.24
CA TRP A 23 -0.69 -7.85 -4.74
C TRP A 23 -1.97 -7.81 -3.90
N ILE A 24 -2.20 -6.70 -3.17
CA ILE A 24 -3.45 -6.43 -2.43
C ILE A 24 -4.65 -6.39 -3.36
N ASP A 25 -4.48 -5.90 -4.58
CA ASP A 25 -5.60 -5.76 -5.51
C ASP A 25 -6.01 -7.11 -6.07
N GLY A 26 -5.05 -7.99 -6.29
CA GLY A 26 -5.30 -9.36 -6.76
C GLY A 26 -5.80 -10.31 -5.66
N SER A 27 -5.51 -10.04 -4.39
CA SER A 27 -5.90 -10.93 -3.27
C SER A 27 -7.42 -11.03 -3.08
N TRP A 28 -8.18 -10.05 -3.59
CA TRP A 28 -9.63 -10.02 -3.53
C TRP A 28 -10.32 -10.69 -4.73
N ASP A 29 -9.62 -11.01 -5.81
CA ASP A 29 -10.23 -11.50 -7.06
C ASP A 29 -10.96 -12.83 -6.88
N SER A 30 -10.39 -13.74 -6.11
CA SER A 30 -10.97 -15.06 -5.84
C SER A 30 -12.01 -15.05 -4.71
N ASN A 31 -12.28 -13.89 -4.12
CA ASN A 31 -13.19 -13.80 -2.98
C ASN A 31 -14.66 -13.88 -3.45
N PRO A 32 -15.50 -14.76 -2.88
CA PRO A 32 -16.90 -14.93 -3.29
C PRO A 32 -17.83 -13.80 -2.83
N LEU A 33 -17.30 -12.76 -2.20
CA LEU A 33 -18.07 -11.59 -1.78
C LEU A 33 -18.53 -10.74 -2.99
N PRO A 34 -19.66 -10.02 -2.86
CA PRO A 34 -20.09 -9.05 -3.86
C PRO A 34 -19.02 -7.99 -4.15
N ASP A 35 -18.98 -7.49 -5.39
CA ASP A 35 -17.95 -6.56 -5.86
C ASP A 35 -17.84 -5.29 -5.02
N TYR A 36 -18.99 -4.71 -4.61
CA TYR A 36 -18.97 -3.51 -3.77
C TYR A 36 -18.42 -3.79 -2.35
N VAL A 37 -18.60 -4.99 -1.79
CA VAL A 37 -18.00 -5.38 -0.48
C VAL A 37 -16.49 -5.55 -0.65
N LYS A 38 -16.07 -6.21 -1.73
CA LYS A 38 -14.65 -6.39 -2.06
C LYS A 38 -13.95 -5.05 -2.24
N GLU A 39 -14.57 -4.09 -2.93
CA GLU A 39 -14.01 -2.75 -3.12
C GLU A 39 -13.78 -2.04 -1.77
N ARG A 40 -14.77 -2.10 -0.88
CA ARG A 40 -14.69 -1.49 0.45
C ARG A 40 -13.64 -2.15 1.35
N LEU A 41 -13.58 -3.48 1.37
CA LEU A 41 -12.56 -4.22 2.10
C LEU A 41 -11.16 -4.00 1.53
N SER A 42 -11.02 -3.99 0.20
CA SER A 42 -9.75 -3.69 -0.48
C SER A 42 -9.25 -2.29 -0.13
N ARG A 43 -10.15 -1.30 -0.09
CA ARG A 43 -9.82 0.06 0.33
C ARG A 43 -9.36 0.11 1.79
N ALA A 44 -10.07 -0.58 2.70
CA ALA A 44 -9.66 -0.68 4.10
C ALA A 44 -8.28 -1.33 4.24
N ASP A 45 -8.03 -2.42 3.51
CA ASP A 45 -6.75 -3.15 3.52
C ASP A 45 -5.59 -2.27 3.03
N ARG A 46 -5.77 -1.54 1.93
CA ARG A 46 -4.78 -0.56 1.44
C ARG A 46 -4.49 0.53 2.47
N CYS A 47 -5.52 1.05 3.13
CA CYS A 47 -5.38 2.06 4.19
C CYS A 47 -4.58 1.51 5.39
N ILE A 48 -4.88 0.28 5.84
CA ILE A 48 -4.16 -0.38 6.93
C ILE A 48 -2.68 -0.60 6.56
N VAL A 49 -2.40 -1.06 5.34
CA VAL A 49 -1.02 -1.26 4.87
C VAL A 49 -0.26 0.07 4.75
N GLY A 50 -0.92 1.12 4.27
CA GLY A 50 -0.37 2.48 4.27
C GLY A 50 -0.06 2.97 5.68
N ALA A 51 -1.01 2.85 6.61
CA ALA A 51 -0.86 3.23 8.01
C ALA A 51 0.27 2.47 8.71
N ALA A 52 0.38 1.16 8.50
CA ALA A 52 1.46 0.33 9.03
C ALA A 52 2.83 0.77 8.48
N SER A 53 2.90 1.17 7.21
CA SER A 53 4.13 1.66 6.58
C SER A 53 4.55 3.01 7.15
N LEU A 54 3.62 3.96 7.30
CA LEU A 54 3.86 5.24 7.95
C LEU A 54 4.29 5.08 9.41
N SER A 55 3.64 4.20 10.16
CA SER A 55 3.99 3.91 11.55
C SER A 55 5.42 3.36 11.67
N ARG A 56 5.86 2.51 10.73
CA ARG A 56 7.25 2.00 10.70
C ARG A 56 8.25 3.12 10.38
N LEU A 57 7.91 4.02 9.47
CA LEU A 57 8.72 5.20 9.14
C LEU A 57 8.89 6.09 10.37
N LEU A 58 7.78 6.49 11.00
CA LEU A 58 7.76 7.33 12.20
C LEU A 58 8.52 6.68 13.36
N ARG A 59 8.35 5.36 13.56
CA ARG A 59 9.12 4.60 14.56
C ARG A 59 10.62 4.64 14.28
N ARG A 60 11.04 4.43 13.02
CA ARG A 60 12.46 4.47 12.66
C ARG A 60 13.04 5.86 12.87
N PHE A 61 12.29 6.90 12.53
CA PHE A 61 12.67 8.28 12.78
C PHE A 61 12.82 8.55 14.28
N ALA A 62 11.84 8.16 15.11
CA ALA A 62 11.92 8.32 16.56
C ALA A 62 13.14 7.61 17.18
N ILE A 63 13.47 6.41 16.71
CA ILE A 63 14.69 5.69 17.15
C ILE A 63 15.95 6.45 16.72
N GLY A 64 15.99 6.97 15.49
CA GLY A 64 17.12 7.77 15.01
C GLY A 64 17.34 9.04 15.81
N MET A 65 16.26 9.72 16.22
CA MET A 65 16.34 10.91 17.09
C MET A 65 16.96 10.57 18.45
N VAL A 66 16.53 9.46 19.08
CA VAL A 66 17.10 9.01 20.37
C VAL A 66 18.58 8.65 20.21
N ASP A 67 18.95 7.94 19.13
CA ASP A 67 20.34 7.56 18.88
C ASP A 67 21.25 8.78 18.68
N VAL A 68 20.79 9.79 17.95
CA VAL A 68 21.51 11.07 17.78
C VAL A 68 21.65 11.83 19.11
N GLU A 69 20.59 11.87 19.93
CA GLU A 69 20.65 12.48 21.27
C GLU A 69 21.65 11.75 22.19
N GLU A 70 21.73 10.42 22.12
CA GLU A 70 22.61 9.60 22.96
C GLU A 70 24.07 9.59 22.50
N THR A 71 24.34 9.62 21.18
CA THR A 71 25.69 9.50 20.60
C THR A 71 26.38 10.83 20.29
N GLY A 72 25.63 11.94 20.27
CA GLY A 72 26.12 13.28 19.97
C GLY A 72 25.97 13.67 18.49
N ASP A 73 25.64 14.94 18.25
CA ASP A 73 25.38 15.48 16.92
C ASP A 73 26.70 15.74 16.16
N GLY A 74 27.17 14.73 15.43
CA GLY A 74 28.28 14.83 14.47
C GLY A 74 27.78 14.74 13.03
N GLU A 75 28.41 15.46 12.09
CA GLU A 75 28.01 15.45 10.67
C GLU A 75 27.96 14.03 10.06
N ASP A 76 28.75 13.09 10.58
CA ASP A 76 28.76 11.68 10.15
C ASP A 76 27.45 10.92 10.50
N TYR A 77 26.72 11.33 11.54
CA TYR A 77 25.50 10.66 12.00
C TYR A 77 24.23 11.17 11.30
N ARG A 78 24.23 12.42 10.82
CA ARG A 78 23.13 13.00 10.04
C ARG A 78 22.94 12.30 8.68
N ALA A 79 23.97 11.63 8.16
CA ALA A 79 23.87 10.81 6.95
C ALA A 79 23.19 9.45 7.19
N LEU A 80 23.18 8.94 8.43
CA LEU A 80 22.61 7.64 8.80
C LEU A 80 21.11 7.71 9.10
N TYR A 81 20.65 8.86 9.58
CA TYR A 81 19.25 9.12 9.92
C TYR A 81 18.71 10.32 9.14
N PRO A 82 17.89 10.12 8.10
CA PRO A 82 17.21 11.23 7.46
C PRO A 82 16.34 11.94 8.50
N VAL A 83 16.61 13.22 8.71
CA VAL A 83 15.90 14.06 9.67
C VAL A 83 14.61 14.51 9.02
N LEU A 84 13.48 13.97 9.47
CA LEU A 84 12.20 14.63 9.26
C LEU A 84 12.19 15.88 10.12
N ASP A 85 11.82 17.01 9.54
CA ASP A 85 11.52 18.17 10.37
C ASP A 85 10.21 17.93 11.14
N ARG A 86 9.94 18.80 12.12
CA ARG A 86 8.76 18.66 12.97
C ARG A 86 7.46 18.76 12.18
N GLU A 87 7.41 19.60 11.15
CA GLU A 87 6.23 19.79 10.32
C GLU A 87 5.95 18.53 9.48
N GLU A 88 7.00 17.94 8.88
CA GLU A 88 6.92 16.68 8.15
C GLU A 88 6.44 15.53 9.04
N ALA A 89 6.97 15.43 10.27
CA ALA A 89 6.53 14.42 11.24
C ALA A 89 5.06 14.60 11.63
N ASP A 90 4.61 15.84 11.86
CA ASP A 90 3.21 16.16 12.18
C ASP A 90 2.29 15.84 10.99
N GLN A 91 2.68 16.18 9.76
CA GLN A 91 1.93 15.86 8.54
C GLN A 91 1.80 14.34 8.33
N LEU A 92 2.87 13.58 8.57
CA LEU A 92 2.83 12.12 8.52
C LEU A 92 1.94 11.53 9.61
N GLY A 93 1.88 12.15 10.79
CA GLY A 93 0.95 11.81 11.86
C GLY A 93 -0.51 12.03 11.46
N ILE A 94 -0.82 13.16 10.83
CA ILE A 94 -2.16 13.44 10.29
C ILE A 94 -2.53 12.42 9.22
N ALA A 95 -1.65 12.18 8.25
CA ALA A 95 -1.88 11.20 7.19
C ALA A 95 -2.11 9.78 7.75
N LEU A 96 -1.38 9.39 8.81
CA LEU A 96 -1.61 8.14 9.52
C LEU A 96 -3.02 8.08 10.11
N GLN A 97 -3.47 9.14 10.78
CA GLN A 97 -4.82 9.19 11.35
C GLN A 97 -5.89 9.10 10.27
N GLU A 98 -5.76 9.85 9.17
CA GLU A 98 -6.72 9.82 8.06
C GLU A 98 -6.84 8.43 7.43
N LEU A 99 -5.72 7.71 7.28
CA LEU A 99 -5.76 6.33 6.78
C LEU A 99 -6.50 5.40 7.73
N LEU A 100 -6.30 5.55 9.04
CA LEU A 100 -7.00 4.75 10.06
C LEU A 100 -8.50 5.06 10.07
N ASP A 101 -8.89 6.33 10.01
CA ASP A 101 -10.29 6.77 9.99
C ASP A 101 -11.01 6.23 8.75
N VAL A 102 -10.37 6.29 7.58
CA VAL A 102 -10.93 5.72 6.34
C VAL A 102 -11.06 4.20 6.45
N ALA A 103 -10.07 3.51 7.03
CA ALA A 103 -10.16 2.06 7.23
C ALA A 103 -11.31 1.70 8.17
N GLU A 104 -11.43 2.41 9.30
CA GLU A 104 -12.49 2.20 10.28
C GLU A 104 -13.86 2.46 9.68
N GLY A 105 -14.08 3.59 9.01
CA GLY A 105 -15.35 3.91 8.36
C GLY A 105 -15.79 2.86 7.33
N ASN A 106 -14.86 2.35 6.52
CA ASN A 106 -15.18 1.27 5.58
C ASN A 106 -15.55 -0.04 6.32
N MET A 107 -14.88 -0.37 7.41
CA MET A 107 -15.22 -1.55 8.23
C MET A 107 -16.56 -1.39 8.96
N GLU A 108 -16.86 -0.19 9.47
CA GLU A 108 -18.11 0.12 10.14
C GLU A 108 -19.31 0.07 9.20
N GLU A 109 -19.19 0.62 7.99
CA GLU A 109 -20.23 0.49 6.97
C GLU A 109 -20.54 -0.99 6.69
N ILE A 110 -19.48 -1.81 6.52
CA ILE A 110 -19.62 -3.25 6.28
C ILE A 110 -20.31 -3.94 7.46
N ARG A 111 -19.98 -3.56 8.69
CA ARG A 111 -20.59 -4.12 9.90
C ARG A 111 -22.03 -3.67 10.11
N GLY A 112 -22.34 -2.41 9.79
CA GLY A 112 -23.64 -1.79 10.01
C GLY A 112 -24.74 -2.28 9.08
N ASN A 113 -24.38 -2.88 7.93
CA ASN A 113 -25.34 -3.25 6.89
C ASN A 113 -25.29 -4.75 6.52
N VAL A 114 -24.80 -5.61 7.41
CA VAL A 114 -24.64 -7.07 7.20
C VAL A 114 -25.89 -7.73 6.60
N LEU A 115 -27.09 -7.37 7.08
CA LEU A 115 -28.36 -7.92 6.58
C LEU A 115 -28.70 -7.42 5.17
N GLY A 116 -28.45 -6.13 4.89
CA GLY A 116 -28.62 -5.57 3.55
C GLY A 116 -27.65 -6.18 2.54
N TYR A 117 -26.45 -6.57 2.99
CA TYR A 117 -25.43 -7.20 2.16
C TYR A 117 -25.71 -8.67 1.83
N VAL A 118 -26.31 -9.41 2.76
CA VAL A 118 -26.80 -10.76 2.47
C VAL A 118 -27.97 -10.70 1.48
N ASP A 119 -28.90 -9.76 1.66
CA ASP A 119 -30.04 -9.60 0.74
C ASP A 119 -29.60 -9.15 -0.67
N SER A 120 -28.66 -8.21 -0.79
CA SER A 120 -28.11 -7.80 -2.10
C SER A 120 -27.39 -8.96 -2.81
N ALA A 121 -26.55 -9.71 -2.08
CA ALA A 121 -25.84 -10.87 -2.62
C ALA A 121 -26.78 -11.99 -3.08
N LEU A 122 -27.87 -12.23 -2.32
CA LEU A 122 -28.90 -13.20 -2.69
C LEU A 122 -29.69 -12.75 -3.92
N ARG A 123 -29.99 -11.45 -4.05
CA ARG A 123 -30.68 -10.88 -5.22
C ARG A 123 -29.82 -10.90 -6.48
N GLU A 124 -28.51 -10.66 -6.39
CA GLU A 124 -27.60 -10.81 -7.52
C GLU A 124 -27.50 -12.26 -7.99
N LYS A 125 -27.37 -13.21 -7.05
CA LYS A 125 -27.40 -14.65 -7.37
C LYS A 125 -28.70 -15.13 -7.99
N ALA A 126 -29.83 -14.50 -7.67
CA ALA A 126 -31.13 -14.84 -8.23
C ALA A 126 -31.39 -14.22 -9.62
N ARG A 127 -30.54 -13.27 -10.06
CA ARG A 127 -30.64 -12.59 -11.36
C ARG A 127 -29.67 -13.14 -12.43
N GLY A 128 -28.70 -13.95 -12.04
CA GLY A 128 -27.84 -14.74 -12.93
C GLY A 128 -28.34 -16.18 -13.04
#